data_AF-A0A847HPT4-F1
#
_entry.id   AF-A0A847HPT4-F1
#
_cell.length_a   1.000
_cell.length_b   1.000
_cell.length_c   1.000
_cell.angle_alpha   90.00
_cell.angle_beta   90.00
_cell.angle_gamma   90.00
#
_symmetry.space_group_name_H-M   'P 1'
#
loop_
_entity.id
_entity.type
_entity.pdbx_description
1 polymer ?
#
loop_
_entity_poly.entity_id
_entity_poly.type
_entity_poly.pdbx_seq_one_letter_code
_entity_poly.pdbx_strand_id
1 'polypeptide(L)'
;MNPTPDYLYFSSKISTQGFCDVQEESGLQTIAMISADIEAVKADAAQDINEIIAQWEGMKLHDLETKQRFCAFMMCIAERIDRLFECPRCGRGARIRASRTLKEENGQFQFAHTKGHRTTHQAGAEVPLLRLVQTH
;
A
#
# COMPACT_ATOMS: atom_id res chain seq x y z
N MET A 1 58.05 26.21 -56.10
CA MET A 1 56.70 26.65 -55.69
C MET A 1 55.83 25.40 -55.63
N ASN A 2 55.51 24.92 -54.43
CA ASN A 2 54.67 23.73 -54.21
C ASN A 2 53.25 24.20 -53.82
N PRO A 3 52.18 23.66 -54.42
CA PRO A 3 50.83 23.92 -53.93
C PRO A 3 50.53 23.07 -52.69
N THR A 4 49.92 23.70 -51.69
CA THR A 4 49.34 23.07 -50.50
C THR A 4 48.05 22.32 -50.85
N PRO A 5 47.72 21.21 -50.16
CA PRO A 5 46.48 20.47 -50.41
C PRO A 5 45.28 21.12 -49.72
N ASP A 6 44.17 21.22 -50.46
CA ASP A 6 42.86 21.61 -49.95
C ASP A 6 42.33 20.53 -48.99
N TYR A 7 42.27 20.85 -47.70
CA TYR A 7 41.52 20.07 -46.73
C TYR A 7 40.04 20.45 -46.84
N LEU A 8 39.26 19.57 -47.45
CA LEU A 8 37.80 19.60 -47.41
C LEU A 8 37.35 19.40 -45.96
N TYR A 9 36.92 20.49 -45.31
CA TYR A 9 36.23 20.48 -44.03
C TYR A 9 34.82 19.90 -44.25
N PHE A 10 34.65 18.59 -44.06
CA PHE A 10 33.34 17.99 -43.89
C PHE A 10 32.82 18.34 -42.49
N SER A 11 32.03 19.42 -42.40
CA SER A 11 31.24 19.72 -41.21
C SER A 11 30.04 18.78 -41.15
N SER A 12 30.22 17.63 -40.50
CA SER A 12 29.10 16.78 -40.09
C SER A 12 28.37 17.46 -38.93
N LYS A 13 27.37 18.28 -39.24
CA LYS A 13 26.34 18.63 -38.26
C LYS A 13 25.49 17.40 -37.99
N ILE A 14 25.97 16.50 -37.13
CA ILE A 14 25.11 15.53 -36.48
C ILE A 14 24.31 16.31 -35.45
N SER A 15 23.04 16.59 -35.80
CA SER A 15 22.07 17.14 -34.87
C SER A 15 21.84 16.12 -33.75
N THR A 16 22.37 16.40 -32.56
CA THR A 16 22.16 15.62 -31.34
C THR A 16 20.81 15.93 -30.67
N GLN A 17 19.97 16.78 -31.27
CA GLN A 17 18.71 17.24 -30.69
C GLN A 17 17.50 16.31 -30.89
N GLY A 18 17.67 15.14 -31.51
CA GLY A 18 16.55 14.24 -31.84
C GLY A 18 16.59 12.84 -31.20
N PHE A 19 17.58 12.54 -30.34
CA PHE A 19 17.76 11.19 -29.81
C PHE A 19 17.36 11.02 -28.33
N CYS A 20 17.07 12.11 -27.63
CA CYS A 20 16.74 12.07 -26.20
C CYS A 20 15.25 11.86 -25.94
N ASP A 21 14.37 12.31 -26.84
CA ASP A 21 12.94 12.44 -26.53
C ASP A 21 12.10 11.20 -26.88
N VAL A 22 12.58 10.31 -27.75
CA VAL A 22 11.76 9.18 -28.27
C VAL A 22 11.83 7.93 -27.36
N GLN A 23 12.88 7.79 -26.54
CA GLN A 23 13.01 6.63 -25.63
C GLN A 23 12.37 6.85 -24.25
N GLU A 24 12.24 8.09 -23.78
CA GLU A 24 11.65 8.39 -22.47
C GLU A 24 10.14 8.13 -22.42
N GLU A 25 9.39 8.46 -23.48
CA GLU A 25 7.92 8.29 -23.50
C GLU A 25 7.50 6.81 -23.45
N SER A 26 8.25 5.93 -24.13
CA SER A 26 8.01 4.48 -24.17
C SER A 26 8.31 3.82 -22.81
N GLY A 27 9.37 4.25 -22.13
CA GLY A 27 9.71 3.76 -20.79
C GLY A 27 8.67 4.14 -19.75
N LEU A 28 8.19 5.39 -19.78
CA LEU A 28 7.15 5.87 -18.87
C LEU A 28 5.82 5.13 -19.06
N GLN A 29 5.42 4.85 -20.31
CA GLN A 29 4.24 4.04 -20.60
C GLN A 29 4.36 2.61 -20.06
N THR A 30 5.53 1.99 -20.20
CA THR A 30 5.78 0.63 -19.69
C THR A 30 5.70 0.58 -18.17
N ILE A 31 6.29 1.56 -17.47
CA ILE A 31 6.21 1.67 -16.00
C ILE A 31 4.77 1.87 -15.54
N ALA A 32 4.01 2.72 -16.22
CA ALA A 32 2.61 2.96 -15.89
C ALA A 32 1.77 1.68 -16.04
N MET A 33 2.01 0.90 -17.09
CA MET A 33 1.34 -0.37 -17.33
C MET A 33 1.67 -1.40 -16.23
N ILE A 34 2.94 -1.60 -15.91
CA ILE A 34 3.36 -2.53 -14.85
C ILE A 34 2.80 -2.11 -13.49
N SER A 35 2.76 -0.81 -13.20
CA SER A 35 2.16 -0.28 -11.98
C SER A 35 0.66 -0.61 -11.89
N ALA A 36 -0.06 -0.45 -13.01
CA ALA A 36 -1.48 -0.81 -13.07
C ALA A 36 -1.72 -2.31 -12.86
N ASP A 37 -0.89 -3.16 -13.48
CA ASP A 37 -0.97 -4.62 -13.30
C ASP A 37 -0.68 -5.02 -11.84
N ILE A 38 0.30 -4.40 -11.20
CA ILE A 38 0.61 -4.62 -9.78
C ILE A 38 -0.59 -4.23 -8.90
N GLU A 39 -1.23 -3.09 -9.17
CA GLU A 39 -2.41 -2.67 -8.40
C GLU A 39 -3.62 -3.58 -8.64
N ALA A 40 -3.79 -4.11 -9.86
CA ALA A 40 -4.82 -5.11 -10.14
C ALA A 40 -4.60 -6.39 -9.31
N VAL A 41 -3.38 -6.93 -9.31
CA VAL A 41 -3.04 -8.12 -8.52
C VAL A 41 -3.25 -7.89 -7.02
N LYS A 42 -2.87 -6.71 -6.51
CA LYS A 42 -3.13 -6.34 -5.11
C LYS A 42 -4.63 -6.23 -4.80
N ALA A 43 -5.45 -5.76 -5.75
CA ALA A 43 -6.89 -5.66 -5.57
C ALA A 43 -7.53 -7.05 -5.50
N ASP A 44 -7.15 -7.97 -6.39
CA ASP A 44 -7.61 -9.35 -6.38
C ASP A 44 -7.21 -10.05 -5.07
N ALA A 45 -5.94 -9.92 -4.66
CA ALA A 45 -5.46 -10.46 -3.40
C ALA A 45 -6.21 -9.88 -2.18
N ALA A 46 -6.54 -8.59 -2.21
CA ALA A 46 -7.32 -7.97 -1.15
C ALA A 46 -8.74 -8.53 -1.06
N GLN A 47 -9.37 -8.90 -2.20
CA GLN A 47 -10.66 -9.57 -2.22
C GLN A 47 -10.57 -10.94 -1.58
N ASP A 48 -9.62 -11.79 -1.99
CA ASP A 48 -9.44 -13.12 -1.44
C ASP A 48 -9.16 -13.08 0.07
N ILE A 49 -8.30 -12.15 0.50
CA ILE A 49 -8.02 -11.95 1.93
C ILE A 49 -9.29 -11.52 2.66
N ASN A 50 -10.08 -10.59 2.11
CA ASN A 50 -11.33 -10.15 2.73
C ASN A 50 -12.33 -11.31 2.95
N GLU A 51 -12.42 -12.24 2.00
CA GLU A 51 -13.27 -13.43 2.12
C GLU A 51 -12.79 -14.37 3.24
N ILE A 52 -11.47 -14.55 3.38
CA ILE A 52 -10.89 -15.40 4.42
C ILE A 52 -11.07 -14.75 5.81
N ILE A 53 -10.72 -13.47 5.96
CA ILE A 53 -10.75 -12.80 7.27
C ILE A 53 -12.17 -12.61 7.80
N ALA A 54 -13.18 -12.55 6.92
CA ALA A 54 -14.58 -12.50 7.32
C ALA A 54 -15.01 -13.72 8.15
N GLN A 55 -14.35 -14.87 7.97
CA GLN A 55 -14.63 -16.09 8.73
C GLN A 55 -14.23 -15.97 10.22
N TRP A 56 -13.42 -14.96 10.57
CA TRP A 56 -12.98 -14.72 11.94
C TRP A 56 -13.83 -13.70 12.69
N GLU A 57 -14.81 -13.06 12.04
CA GLU A 57 -15.71 -12.13 12.69
C GLU A 57 -16.43 -12.78 13.88
N GLY A 58 -16.52 -12.06 15.00
CA GLY A 58 -17.18 -12.54 16.22
C GLY A 58 -16.37 -13.55 17.03
N MET A 59 -15.21 -14.00 16.54
CA MET A 59 -14.35 -14.89 17.32
C MET A 59 -13.87 -14.20 18.62
N LYS A 60 -13.96 -14.94 19.73
CA LYS A 60 -13.47 -14.50 21.04
C LYS A 60 -12.03 -14.95 21.22
N LEU A 61 -11.12 -13.99 21.22
CA LEU A 61 -9.74 -14.22 21.68
C LEU A 61 -9.69 -13.92 23.18
N HIS A 62 -9.29 -14.92 23.97
CA HIS A 62 -9.51 -14.92 25.42
C HIS A 62 -8.53 -14.06 26.22
N ASP A 63 -7.40 -13.67 25.63
CA ASP A 63 -6.37 -12.89 26.31
C ASP A 63 -5.81 -11.78 25.41
N LEU A 64 -5.25 -10.76 26.06
CA LEU A 64 -4.71 -9.59 25.38
C LEU A 64 -3.54 -9.94 24.46
N GLU A 65 -2.68 -10.88 24.86
CA GLU A 65 -1.49 -11.24 24.09
C GLU A 65 -1.87 -11.89 22.76
N THR A 66 -2.83 -12.83 22.78
CA THR A 66 -3.39 -13.44 21.58
C THR A 66 -4.05 -12.40 20.68
N LYS A 67 -4.81 -11.44 21.24
CA LYS A 67 -5.37 -10.33 20.44
C LYS A 67 -4.30 -9.46 19.80
N GLN A 68 -3.21 -9.17 20.52
CA GLN A 68 -2.10 -8.38 20.00
C GLN A 68 -1.35 -9.10 18.88
N ARG A 69 -1.07 -10.39 19.06
CA ARG A 69 -0.46 -11.24 18.01
C ARG A 69 -1.34 -11.30 16.77
N PHE A 70 -2.65 -11.48 16.96
CA PHE A 70 -3.62 -11.43 15.86
C PHE A 70 -3.57 -10.08 15.13
N CYS A 71 -3.66 -8.95 15.84
CA CYS A 71 -3.59 -7.63 15.21
C CYS A 71 -2.27 -7.41 14.46
N ALA A 72 -1.14 -7.85 15.01
CA ALA A 72 0.18 -7.74 14.38
C ALA A 72 0.25 -8.56 13.09
N PHE A 73 -0.27 -9.79 13.11
CA PHE A 73 -0.36 -10.64 11.93
C PHE A 73 -1.23 -10.01 10.83
N MET A 74 -2.42 -9.52 11.19
CA MET A 74 -3.33 -8.85 10.26
C MET A 74 -2.72 -7.59 9.65
N MET A 75 -2.02 -6.79 10.45
CA MET A 75 -1.30 -5.62 9.96
C MET A 75 -0.16 -6.00 9.02
N CYS A 76 0.58 -7.09 9.30
CA CYS A 76 1.63 -7.57 8.41
C CYS A 76 1.08 -7.97 7.03
N ILE A 77 -0.10 -8.60 6.98
CA ILE A 77 -0.78 -8.91 5.73
C ILE A 77 -1.16 -7.62 5.00
N ALA A 78 -1.85 -6.69 5.68
CA ALA A 78 -2.32 -5.44 5.08
C ALA A 78 -1.17 -4.58 4.53
N GLU A 79 -0.06 -4.48 5.26
CA GLU A 79 1.13 -3.71 4.84
C GLU A 79 1.80 -4.30 3.60
N ARG A 80 1.79 -5.62 3.41
CA ARG A 80 2.38 -6.27 2.22
C ARG A 80 1.65 -5.97 0.91
N ILE A 81 0.37 -5.63 0.98
CA ILE A 81 -0.46 -5.27 -0.17
C ILE A 81 -0.76 -3.77 -0.24
N ASP A 82 -0.11 -2.97 0.61
CA ASP A 82 -0.32 -1.53 0.76
C ASP A 82 -1.82 -1.18 0.94
N ARG A 83 -2.41 -1.72 2.01
CA ARG A 83 -3.81 -1.48 2.41
C ARG A 83 -3.91 -1.23 3.92
N LEU A 84 -5.07 -0.74 4.34
CA LEU A 84 -5.46 -0.59 5.76
C LEU A 84 -6.80 -1.27 6.02
N PHE A 85 -7.20 -1.40 7.28
CA PHE A 85 -8.53 -1.90 7.61
C PHE A 85 -9.55 -0.77 7.75
N GLU A 86 -10.74 -0.96 7.20
CA GLU A 86 -11.85 -0.04 7.36
C GLU A 86 -12.27 0.04 8.83
N CYS A 87 -12.30 1.25 9.38
CA CYS A 87 -12.80 1.46 10.72
C CYS A 87 -14.34 1.43 10.69
N PRO A 88 -15.01 0.54 11.43
CA PRO A 88 -16.46 0.38 11.40
C PRO A 88 -17.23 1.62 11.87
N ARG A 89 -16.56 2.52 12.61
CA ARG A 89 -17.19 3.73 13.15
C ARG A 89 -17.19 4.92 12.18
N CYS A 90 -16.21 5.00 11.28
CA CYS A 90 -16.04 6.19 10.43
C CYS A 90 -15.74 5.88 8.96
N GLY A 91 -15.68 4.61 8.56
CA GLY A 91 -15.41 4.16 7.19
C GLY A 91 -14.00 4.46 6.67
N ARG A 92 -13.09 4.96 7.51
CA ARG A 92 -11.73 5.33 7.11
C ARG A 92 -10.76 4.19 7.34
N GLY A 93 -9.75 4.09 6.47
CA GLY A 93 -8.62 3.20 6.65
C GLY A 93 -7.87 3.49 7.95
N ALA A 94 -7.64 2.45 8.74
CA ALA A 94 -7.02 2.50 10.05
C ALA A 94 -6.18 1.25 10.31
N ARG A 95 -5.25 1.38 11.25
CA ARG A 95 -4.46 0.25 11.76
C ARG A 95 -5.23 -0.44 12.87
N ILE A 96 -5.43 -1.75 12.76
CA ILE A 96 -5.98 -2.54 13.86
C ILE A 96 -4.93 -2.73 14.94
N ARG A 97 -5.34 -2.62 16.20
CA ARG A 97 -4.52 -2.94 17.38
C ARG A 97 -5.39 -3.51 18.49
N ALA A 98 -4.77 -4.16 19.45
CA ALA A 98 -5.41 -4.54 20.70
C ALA A 98 -4.71 -3.85 21.86
N SER A 99 -5.50 -3.32 22.80
CA SER A 99 -4.94 -2.72 24.01
C SER A 99 -5.82 -2.95 25.22
N ARG A 100 -5.19 -2.89 26.40
CA ARG A 100 -5.91 -2.97 27.66
C ARG A 100 -6.77 -1.72 27.85
N THR A 101 -7.95 -1.92 28.42
CA THR A 101 -8.82 -0.83 28.86
C THR A 101 -9.19 -1.07 30.31
N LEU A 102 -9.56 0.00 31.02
CA LEU A 102 -9.93 -0.10 32.45
C LEU A 102 -11.15 -1.01 32.71
N LYS A 103 -11.94 -1.32 31.68
CA LYS A 103 -13.19 -2.08 31.79
C LYS A 103 -13.08 -3.54 31.35
N GLU A 104 -12.00 -3.93 30.67
CA GLU A 104 -11.83 -5.28 30.14
C GLU A 104 -10.40 -5.78 30.38
N GLU A 105 -10.26 -6.79 31.24
CA GLU A 105 -8.97 -7.41 31.57
C GLU A 105 -8.28 -8.01 30.33
N ASN A 106 -9.07 -8.58 29.43
CA ASN A 106 -8.62 -9.24 28.20
C ASN A 106 -8.33 -8.25 27.05
N GLY A 107 -8.53 -6.94 27.30
CA GLY A 107 -8.37 -5.88 26.32
C GLY A 107 -9.39 -5.91 25.19
N GLN A 108 -9.36 -4.87 24.35
CA GLN A 108 -10.30 -4.67 23.24
C GLN A 108 -9.57 -4.27 21.97
N PHE A 109 -10.22 -4.59 20.84
CA PHE A 109 -9.79 -4.18 19.52
C PHE A 109 -10.03 -2.70 19.30
N GLN A 110 -9.09 -2.06 18.61
CA GLN A 110 -9.05 -0.65 18.34
C GLN A 110 -8.57 -0.38 16.92
N PHE A 111 -9.15 0.65 16.31
CA PHE A 111 -8.74 1.16 15.02
C PHE A 111 -8.05 2.51 15.23
N ALA A 112 -6.74 2.54 14.98
CA ALA A 112 -5.90 3.71 15.12
C ALA A 112 -5.77 4.45 13.77
N HIS A 113 -6.18 5.72 13.79
CA HIS A 113 -6.15 6.62 12.64
C HIS A 113 -4.94 7.55 12.71
N THR A 114 -4.30 7.82 11.58
CA THR A 114 -3.15 8.73 11.47
C THR A 114 -3.48 10.08 10.82
N LYS A 115 -4.70 10.26 10.27
CA LYS A 115 -5.06 11.48 9.53
C LYS A 115 -5.32 12.67 10.48
N GLY A 116 -4.36 13.59 10.57
CA GLY A 116 -4.43 14.84 11.34
C GLY A 116 -4.07 14.67 12.81
N HIS A 117 -5.01 14.19 13.62
CA HIS A 117 -4.77 13.84 15.01
C HIS A 117 -4.93 12.34 15.22
N ARG A 118 -4.06 11.74 16.06
CA ARG A 118 -4.18 10.34 16.47
C ARG A 118 -5.51 10.16 17.18
N THR A 119 -6.47 9.61 16.46
CA THR A 119 -7.78 9.24 16.98
C THR A 119 -7.88 7.72 16.97
N THR A 120 -8.57 7.17 17.96
CA THR A 120 -8.74 5.73 18.11
C THR A 120 -10.20 5.42 18.34
N HIS A 121 -10.73 4.44 17.60
CA HIS A 121 -12.07 3.93 17.80
C HIS A 121 -12.02 2.52 18.37
N GLN A 122 -12.79 2.28 19.45
CA GLN A 122 -12.97 0.94 20.01
C GLN A 122 -13.89 0.12 19.12
N ALA A 123 -13.63 -1.17 19.01
CA ALA A 123 -14.46 -2.12 18.27
C ALA A 123 -14.99 -3.29 19.13
N GLY A 124 -14.57 -3.35 20.40
CA GLY A 124 -15.07 -4.33 21.38
C GLY A 124 -14.10 -5.48 21.65
N ALA A 125 -14.59 -6.49 22.36
CA ALA A 125 -13.80 -7.62 22.83
C ALA A 125 -13.64 -8.74 21.80
N GLU A 126 -14.60 -8.88 20.88
CA GLU A 126 -14.63 -9.88 19.81
C GLU A 126 -13.89 -9.36 18.57
N VAL A 127 -13.39 -10.26 17.73
CA VAL A 127 -12.79 -9.90 16.45
C VAL A 127 -13.83 -9.14 15.62
N PRO A 128 -13.58 -7.86 15.27
CA PRO A 128 -14.54 -7.08 14.50
C PRO A 128 -14.57 -7.54 13.05
N LEU A 129 -15.60 -7.14 12.29
CA LEU A 129 -15.57 -7.25 10.84
C LEU A 129 -14.37 -6.48 10.30
N LEU A 130 -13.45 -7.20 9.65
CA LEU A 130 -12.27 -6.63 9.04
C LEU A 130 -12.47 -6.58 7.52
N ARG A 131 -12.18 -5.39 6.96
CA ARG A 131 -12.21 -5.17 5.53
C ARG A 131 -11.02 -4.33 5.11
N LEU A 132 -10.24 -4.82 4.17
CA LEU A 132 -9.12 -4.10 3.59
C LEU A 132 -9.63 -3.01 2.64
N VAL A 133 -9.07 -1.81 2.77
CA VAL A 133 -9.34 -0.63 1.95
C VAL A 133 -8.04 0.01 1.50
N GLN A 134 -8.09 0.78 0.41
CA GLN A 134 -6.94 1.51 -0.11
C GLN A 134 -6.41 2.54 0.90
N THR A 135 -5.09 2.66 0.96
CA THR A 135 -4.36 3.72 1.64
C THR A 135 -4.51 5.00 0.82
N HIS A 136 -5.48 5.86 1.19
CA HIS A 136 -5.63 7.21 0.62
C HIS A 136 -4.69 8.22 1.27
#